data_AF-A0A1N7KME6-F1
#
_entry.id   AF-A0A1N7KME6-F1
#
_cell.length_a   1.000
_cell.length_b   1.000
_cell.length_c   1.000
_cell.angle_alpha   90.00
_cell.angle_beta   90.00
_cell.angle_gamma   90.00
#
_symmetry.space_group_name_H-M   'P 1'
#
loop_
_entity.id
_entity.type
_entity.pdbx_description
1 polymer ?
#
loop_
_entity_poly.entity_id
_entity_poly.type
_entity_poly.pdbx_seq_one_letter_code
_entity_poly.pdbx_strand_id
1 'polypeptide(L)'
;MPKAALIGPDATGAGLAARFVLNGWDVAIADPQVDLAATLARARQWLPMLSDGALPPEGRQIHAKDMQEAAQGADYVHVFGARNLADLPRLASGAVLCWSGDVDQGAGIEVSFADPAWLLPLALLMYRANISDQCIDKVKKIYQRLGMAPVWRQPDGTAHAAFADGAPMTGAEIAALGPGLLAACGGLTGAERDGALVGMLRSLKERDLGAGRALNAADAQRHRAATADDGALVRLQVLPSWIDYNGHMTESRYLYACSETTDAFLRRIGAGLDYVATGFSYYSAETHIRHLGETRLGDRLTGSVQVLMADAKRLHLFVTLRRGDQVVATLEQMLLHVDMRANRACPAHPDVLARLMPISEAHKALPRPAGAGRRVGDGR
;
A
#
# COMPACT_ATOMS: atom_id res chain seq x y z
N MET A 1 -19.18 -9.81 -3.55
CA MET A 1 -18.13 -8.77 -3.63
C MET A 1 -18.83 -7.43 -3.79
N PRO A 2 -18.24 -6.31 -3.33
CA PRO A 2 -18.83 -5.00 -3.58
C PRO A 2 -18.82 -4.69 -5.09
N LYS A 3 -19.85 -4.00 -5.58
CA LYS A 3 -20.01 -3.68 -7.02
C LYS A 3 -19.95 -2.17 -7.26
N ALA A 4 -19.11 -1.75 -8.21
CA ALA A 4 -19.07 -0.40 -8.74
C ALA A 4 -19.64 -0.40 -10.17
N ALA A 5 -20.40 0.63 -10.53
CA ALA A 5 -20.85 0.89 -11.89
C ALA A 5 -20.19 2.18 -12.38
N LEU A 6 -19.48 2.13 -13.52
CA LEU A 6 -18.83 3.28 -14.13
C LEU A 6 -19.45 3.51 -15.51
N ILE A 7 -20.05 4.68 -15.69
CA ILE A 7 -20.84 5.03 -16.86
C ILE A 7 -20.12 6.16 -17.60
N GLY A 8 -19.80 5.95 -18.86
CA GLY A 8 -19.09 6.93 -19.65
C GLY A 8 -17.59 7.10 -19.36
N PRO A 9 -16.85 6.13 -18.78
CA PRO A 9 -15.50 6.41 -18.31
C PRO A 9 -14.59 6.93 -19.43
N ASP A 10 -14.00 8.10 -19.19
CA ASP A 10 -12.90 8.67 -19.95
C ASP A 10 -11.55 8.10 -19.47
N ALA A 11 -10.43 8.75 -19.82
CA ALA A 11 -9.10 8.32 -19.37
C ALA A 11 -8.98 8.28 -17.82
N THR A 12 -9.54 9.27 -17.13
CA THR A 12 -9.58 9.33 -15.66
C THR A 12 -10.46 8.22 -15.10
N GLY A 13 -11.65 8.03 -15.70
CA GLY A 13 -12.59 6.98 -15.34
C GLY A 13 -12.02 5.57 -15.55
N ALA A 14 -11.23 5.35 -16.60
CA ALA A 14 -10.50 4.11 -16.81
C ALA A 14 -9.49 3.84 -15.68
N GLY A 15 -8.85 4.89 -15.19
CA GLY A 15 -7.97 4.82 -14.02
C GLY A 15 -8.69 4.46 -12.73
N LEU A 16 -9.85 5.07 -12.51
CA LEU A 16 -10.70 4.75 -11.36
C LEU A 16 -11.19 3.29 -11.44
N ALA A 17 -11.62 2.83 -12.62
CA ALA A 17 -12.02 1.45 -12.86
C ALA A 17 -10.93 0.46 -12.50
N ALA A 18 -9.70 0.70 -12.97
CA ALA A 18 -8.57 -0.13 -12.66
C ALA A 18 -8.30 -0.20 -11.15
N ARG A 19 -8.42 0.94 -10.45
CA ARG A 19 -8.23 1.01 -9.00
C ARG A 19 -9.30 0.22 -8.24
N PHE A 20 -10.57 0.29 -8.66
CA PHE A 20 -11.65 -0.53 -8.08
C PHE A 20 -11.40 -2.02 -8.29
N VAL A 21 -11.12 -2.45 -9.53
CA VAL A 21 -10.84 -3.85 -9.87
C VAL A 21 -9.70 -4.41 -9.01
N LEU A 22 -8.58 -3.69 -8.92
CA LEU A 22 -7.41 -4.10 -8.16
C LEU A 22 -7.60 -4.08 -6.64
N ASN A 23 -8.68 -3.45 -6.15
CA ASN A 23 -9.09 -3.48 -4.75
C ASN A 23 -10.30 -4.40 -4.51
N GLY A 24 -10.55 -5.36 -5.41
CA GLY A 24 -11.51 -6.45 -5.21
C GLY A 24 -12.97 -6.08 -5.42
N TRP A 25 -13.24 -5.02 -6.19
CA TRP A 25 -14.60 -4.66 -6.59
C TRP A 25 -14.92 -5.22 -7.97
N ASP A 26 -16.12 -5.79 -8.10
CA ASP A 26 -16.68 -6.05 -9.42
C ASP A 26 -17.04 -4.70 -10.04
N VAL A 27 -16.58 -4.43 -11.27
CA VAL A 27 -16.76 -3.15 -11.96
C VAL A 27 -17.56 -3.37 -13.22
N ALA A 28 -18.81 -2.91 -13.21
CA ALA A 28 -19.66 -2.85 -14.39
C ALA A 28 -19.41 -1.55 -15.17
N ILE A 29 -19.18 -1.64 -16.47
CA ILE A 29 -18.83 -0.52 -17.34
C ILE A 29 -19.88 -0.41 -18.43
N ALA A 30 -20.45 0.78 -18.60
CA ALA A 30 -21.32 1.12 -19.71
C ALA A 30 -20.77 2.33 -20.48
N ASP A 31 -20.89 2.29 -21.81
CA ASP A 31 -20.50 3.36 -22.73
C ASP A 31 -19.08 3.93 -22.51
N PRO A 32 -18.03 3.10 -22.49
CA PRO A 32 -16.66 3.58 -22.27
C PRO A 32 -16.18 4.47 -23.42
N GLN A 33 -15.53 5.59 -23.09
CA GLN A 33 -14.99 6.55 -24.08
C GLN A 33 -13.56 6.19 -24.50
N VAL A 34 -12.92 5.27 -23.78
CA VAL A 34 -11.55 4.79 -24.02
C VAL A 34 -11.50 3.28 -23.84
N ASP A 35 -10.47 2.63 -24.36
CA ASP A 35 -10.17 1.24 -23.98
C ASP A 35 -9.52 1.19 -22.59
N LEU A 36 -10.13 0.43 -21.68
CA LEU A 36 -9.67 0.30 -20.30
C LEU A 36 -8.60 -0.77 -20.12
N ALA A 37 -8.40 -1.66 -21.10
CA ALA A 37 -7.51 -2.82 -20.96
C ALA A 37 -6.06 -2.39 -20.73
N ALA A 38 -5.58 -1.41 -21.52
CA ALA A 38 -4.23 -0.86 -21.38
C ALA A 38 -4.02 -0.17 -20.02
N THR A 39 -5.01 0.60 -19.58
CA THR A 39 -4.98 1.28 -18.27
C THR A 39 -4.93 0.28 -17.12
N LEU A 40 -5.74 -0.78 -17.17
CA LEU A 40 -5.72 -1.84 -16.17
C LEU A 40 -4.39 -2.59 -16.13
N ALA A 41 -3.85 -2.98 -17.30
CA ALA A 41 -2.56 -3.65 -17.39
C ALA A 41 -1.44 -2.81 -16.77
N ARG A 42 -1.46 -1.50 -17.04
CA ARG A 42 -0.51 -0.54 -16.46
C ARG A 42 -0.73 -0.38 -14.95
N ALA A 43 -1.97 -0.24 -14.49
CA ALA A 43 -2.28 -0.15 -13.06
C ALA A 43 -1.85 -1.40 -12.29
N ARG A 44 -2.00 -2.61 -12.86
CA ARG A 44 -1.52 -3.88 -12.27
C ARG A 44 -0.03 -3.88 -11.98
N GLN A 45 0.76 -3.18 -12.81
CA GLN A 45 2.20 -3.08 -12.62
C GLN A 45 2.54 -2.18 -11.43
N TRP A 46 1.88 -1.03 -11.30
CA TRP A 46 2.34 0.06 -10.42
C TRP A 46 1.55 0.22 -9.13
N LEU A 47 0.22 0.05 -9.14
CA LEU A 47 -0.61 0.27 -7.95
C LEU A 47 -0.25 -0.65 -6.78
N PRO A 48 0.04 -1.96 -6.97
CA PRO A 48 0.41 -2.83 -5.86
C PRO A 48 1.66 -2.35 -5.10
N MET A 49 2.58 -1.64 -5.78
CA MET A 49 3.82 -1.13 -5.19
C MET A 49 3.56 -0.03 -4.15
N LEU A 50 2.36 0.53 -4.07
CA LEU A 50 1.99 1.52 -3.06
C LEU A 50 1.59 0.89 -1.71
N SER A 51 1.34 -0.43 -1.67
CA SER A 51 0.90 -1.15 -0.46
C SER A 51 2.05 -1.91 0.20
N ASP A 52 2.01 -2.03 1.53
CA ASP A 52 2.93 -2.88 2.30
C ASP A 52 2.52 -4.37 2.33
N GLY A 53 1.43 -4.73 1.66
CA GLY A 53 0.90 -6.08 1.61
C GLY A 53 0.32 -6.45 0.24
N ALA A 54 -0.14 -7.69 0.13
CA ALA A 54 -0.86 -8.12 -1.05
C ALA A 54 -2.20 -7.37 -1.15
N LEU A 55 -2.50 -6.84 -2.32
CA LEU A 55 -3.86 -6.40 -2.65
C LEU A 55 -4.82 -7.61 -2.61
N PRO A 56 -6.12 -7.38 -2.34
CA PRO A 56 -7.12 -8.45 -2.40
C PRO A 56 -7.18 -9.06 -3.81
N PRO A 57 -7.79 -10.25 -3.95
CA PRO A 57 -8.10 -10.80 -5.27
C PRO A 57 -8.83 -9.78 -6.14
N GLU A 58 -8.42 -9.67 -7.41
CA GLU A 58 -9.04 -8.74 -8.35
C GLU A 58 -10.53 -9.06 -8.53
N GLY A 59 -11.34 -8.01 -8.60
CA GLY A 59 -12.75 -8.14 -8.99
C GLY A 59 -12.91 -8.30 -10.50
N ARG A 60 -14.13 -8.57 -10.94
CA ARG A 60 -14.44 -8.80 -12.36
C ARG A 60 -14.72 -7.49 -13.08
N GLN A 61 -14.23 -7.36 -14.31
CA GLN A 61 -14.74 -6.35 -15.24
C GLN A 61 -15.96 -6.92 -15.97
N ILE A 62 -17.05 -6.17 -15.95
CA ILE A 62 -18.34 -6.55 -16.52
C ILE A 62 -18.71 -5.50 -17.57
N HIS A 63 -18.83 -5.91 -18.83
CA HIS A 63 -19.35 -5.04 -19.88
C HIS A 63 -20.88 -5.05 -19.83
N ALA A 64 -21.47 -3.90 -19.49
CA ALA A 64 -22.91 -3.70 -19.49
C ALA A 64 -23.35 -3.06 -20.82
N LYS A 65 -24.54 -3.44 -21.29
CA LYS A 65 -25.13 -2.95 -22.54
C LYS A 65 -25.57 -1.49 -22.43
N ASP A 66 -26.01 -1.10 -21.25
CA ASP A 66 -26.53 0.23 -20.96
C ASP A 66 -26.29 0.64 -19.49
N MET A 67 -26.68 1.87 -19.17
CA MET A 67 -26.56 2.44 -17.83
C MET A 67 -27.40 1.71 -16.78
N GLN A 68 -28.54 1.11 -17.18
CA GLN A 68 -29.44 0.42 -16.27
C GLN A 68 -28.83 -0.90 -15.81
N GLU A 69 -28.33 -1.71 -16.75
CA GLU A 69 -27.64 -2.96 -16.47
C GLU A 69 -26.37 -2.72 -15.62
N ALA A 70 -25.61 -1.67 -15.92
CA ALA A 70 -24.43 -1.31 -15.14
C ALA A 70 -24.78 -1.03 -13.67
N ALA A 71 -25.76 -0.14 -13.43
CA ALA A 71 -26.15 0.33 -12.11
C ALA A 71 -26.91 -0.72 -11.27
N GLN A 72 -27.47 -1.76 -11.88
CA GLN A 72 -28.25 -2.78 -11.17
C GLN A 72 -27.44 -3.45 -10.06
N GLY A 73 -27.89 -3.31 -8.81
CA GLY A 73 -27.24 -3.90 -7.63
C GLY A 73 -25.85 -3.31 -7.31
N ALA A 74 -25.51 -2.15 -7.86
CA ALA A 74 -24.25 -1.47 -7.56
C ALA A 74 -24.29 -0.81 -6.17
N ASP A 75 -23.18 -0.91 -5.42
CA ASP A 75 -22.97 -0.19 -4.17
C ASP A 75 -22.51 1.26 -4.39
N TYR A 76 -21.93 1.50 -5.57
CA TYR A 76 -21.31 2.74 -6.00
C TYR A 76 -21.56 2.92 -7.50
N VAL A 77 -22.05 4.09 -7.90
CA VAL A 77 -22.23 4.47 -9.31
C VAL A 77 -21.47 5.75 -9.57
N HIS A 78 -20.67 5.78 -10.64
CA HIS A 78 -20.00 6.98 -11.12
C HIS A 78 -20.39 7.27 -12.56
N VAL A 79 -20.78 8.51 -12.83
CA VAL A 79 -21.11 8.99 -14.18
C VAL A 79 -20.07 10.01 -14.65
N PHE A 80 -19.53 9.79 -15.84
CA PHE A 80 -18.53 10.66 -16.46
C PHE A 80 -19.09 11.34 -17.71
N GLY A 81 -18.67 12.59 -17.91
CA GLY A 81 -18.98 13.39 -19.11
C GLY A 81 -20.42 13.89 -19.14
N ALA A 82 -20.82 14.53 -20.25
CA ALA A 82 -22.14 15.15 -20.36
C ALA A 82 -23.26 14.12 -20.51
N ARG A 83 -24.02 13.90 -19.43
CA ARG A 83 -25.12 12.91 -19.36
C ARG A 83 -26.25 13.40 -18.46
N ASN A 84 -27.46 12.92 -18.72
CA ASN A 84 -28.62 13.18 -17.88
C ASN A 84 -28.76 12.10 -16.80
N LEU A 85 -28.64 12.48 -15.52
CA LEU A 85 -28.81 11.56 -14.39
C LEU A 85 -30.25 11.06 -14.22
N ALA A 86 -31.24 11.75 -14.80
CA ALA A 86 -32.64 11.33 -14.74
C ALA A 86 -32.88 9.97 -15.43
N ASP A 87 -31.99 9.58 -16.35
CA ASP A 87 -32.07 8.31 -17.08
C ASP A 87 -31.52 7.12 -16.28
N LEU A 88 -30.88 7.38 -15.13
CA LEU A 88 -30.40 6.31 -14.25
C LEU A 88 -31.55 5.59 -13.56
N PRO A 89 -31.46 4.26 -13.40
CA PRO A 89 -32.43 3.54 -12.60
C PRO A 89 -32.38 4.04 -11.15
N ARG A 90 -33.50 3.95 -10.45
CA ARG A 90 -33.53 4.21 -9.01
C ARG A 90 -32.53 3.28 -8.31
N LEU A 91 -31.54 3.89 -7.66
CA LEU A 91 -30.50 3.13 -6.99
C LEU A 91 -31.03 2.41 -5.75
N ALA A 92 -30.41 1.29 -5.42
CA ALA A 92 -30.70 0.55 -4.21
C ALA A 92 -30.47 1.43 -2.97
N SER A 93 -31.27 1.20 -1.92
CA SER A 93 -31.11 1.91 -0.65
C SER A 93 -29.69 1.74 -0.12
N GLY A 94 -28.96 2.85 -0.01
CA GLY A 94 -27.58 2.88 0.47
C GLY A 94 -26.51 2.90 -0.61
N ALA A 95 -26.82 2.70 -1.89
CA ALA A 95 -25.85 2.95 -2.97
C ALA A 95 -25.51 4.44 -3.06
N VAL A 96 -24.28 4.78 -3.47
CA VAL A 96 -23.86 6.18 -3.65
C VAL A 96 -23.77 6.53 -5.13
N LEU A 97 -24.25 7.72 -5.49
CA LEU A 97 -24.13 8.29 -6.83
C LEU A 97 -23.08 9.40 -6.82
N CYS A 98 -22.03 9.22 -7.63
CA CYS A 98 -20.97 10.18 -7.87
C CYS A 98 -20.95 10.56 -9.35
N TRP A 99 -20.36 11.71 -9.67
CA TRP A 99 -20.14 12.11 -11.06
C TRP A 99 -18.95 13.04 -11.24
N SER A 100 -18.46 13.12 -12.48
CA SER A 100 -17.42 14.04 -12.94
C SER A 100 -17.80 14.64 -14.30
N GLY A 101 -17.52 15.93 -14.51
CA GLY A 101 -17.76 16.61 -15.80
C GLY A 101 -19.06 17.41 -15.85
N ASP A 102 -19.57 17.73 -17.03
CA ASP A 102 -20.77 18.56 -17.17
C ASP A 102 -22.07 17.72 -17.09
N VAL A 103 -22.41 17.27 -15.88
CA VAL A 103 -23.58 16.43 -15.62
C VAL A 103 -24.75 17.26 -15.11
N ASP A 104 -25.94 17.05 -15.69
CA ASP A 104 -27.14 17.82 -15.34
C ASP A 104 -27.50 17.64 -13.85
N GLN A 105 -27.91 18.74 -13.21
CA GLN A 105 -27.85 18.92 -11.76
C GLN A 105 -28.84 18.01 -11.00
N GLY A 106 -28.42 16.78 -10.70
CA GLY A 106 -29.19 15.80 -9.92
C GLY A 106 -28.68 15.57 -8.50
N ALA A 107 -29.36 14.68 -7.77
CA ALA A 107 -28.94 14.21 -6.44
C ALA A 107 -27.67 13.35 -6.54
N GLY A 108 -26.53 13.81 -6.04
CA GLY A 108 -25.27 13.06 -6.06
C GLY A 108 -24.09 13.87 -5.53
N ILE A 109 -22.90 13.25 -5.52
CA ILE A 109 -21.65 13.91 -5.10
C ILE A 109 -20.78 14.15 -6.32
N GLU A 110 -20.46 15.40 -6.60
CA GLU A 110 -19.50 15.73 -7.64
C GLU A 110 -18.09 15.38 -7.14
N VAL A 111 -17.32 14.68 -7.96
CA VAL A 111 -15.97 14.25 -7.61
C VAL A 111 -15.00 14.62 -8.71
N SER A 112 -13.85 15.16 -8.33
CA SER A 112 -12.71 15.37 -9.23
C SER A 112 -11.52 14.55 -8.76
N PHE A 113 -10.85 13.87 -9.67
CA PHE A 113 -9.68 13.03 -9.38
C PHE A 113 -8.43 13.64 -9.96
N ALA A 114 -7.30 13.39 -9.31
CA ALA A 114 -6.01 13.59 -9.95
C ALA A 114 -5.71 12.44 -10.92
N ASP A 115 -5.11 12.75 -12.08
CA ASP A 115 -4.74 11.76 -13.10
C ASP A 115 -3.21 11.51 -13.10
N PRO A 116 -2.71 10.25 -13.13
CA PRO A 116 -3.45 8.99 -13.23
C PRO A 116 -4.21 8.60 -11.95
N ALA A 117 -5.53 8.39 -12.06
CA ALA A 117 -6.40 8.08 -10.92
C ALA A 117 -6.10 6.74 -10.23
N TRP A 118 -5.37 5.84 -10.90
CA TRP A 118 -4.91 4.59 -10.32
C TRP A 118 -3.69 4.74 -9.40
N LEU A 119 -2.93 5.84 -9.45
CA LEU A 119 -1.77 6.09 -8.56
C LEU A 119 -2.01 7.27 -7.63
N LEU A 120 -2.45 8.41 -8.15
CA LEU A 120 -2.59 9.61 -7.35
C LEU A 120 -3.75 9.44 -6.36
N PRO A 121 -3.55 9.70 -5.07
CA PRO A 121 -4.57 9.42 -4.07
C PRO A 121 -5.69 10.46 -4.03
N LEU A 122 -5.57 11.64 -4.64
CA LEU A 122 -6.56 12.70 -4.47
C LEU A 122 -7.95 12.38 -5.09
N ALA A 123 -9.00 12.46 -4.27
CA ALA A 123 -10.39 12.55 -4.68
C ALA A 123 -11.06 13.77 -4.02
N LEU A 124 -11.36 14.81 -4.80
CA LEU A 124 -12.01 16.03 -4.33
C LEU A 124 -13.53 15.86 -4.38
N LEU A 125 -14.18 15.86 -3.22
CA LEU A 125 -15.62 15.75 -3.05
C LEU A 125 -16.24 17.15 -2.97
N MET A 126 -17.20 17.42 -3.85
CA MET A 126 -18.03 18.62 -3.81
C MET A 126 -19.48 18.23 -3.58
N TYR A 127 -20.03 18.70 -2.47
CA TYR A 127 -21.41 18.41 -2.09
C TYR A 127 -22.32 19.52 -2.60
N ARG A 128 -23.41 19.14 -3.28
CA ARG A 128 -24.55 20.03 -3.50
C ARG A 128 -25.58 19.82 -2.38
N ALA A 129 -26.55 20.71 -2.27
CA ALA A 129 -27.55 20.68 -1.19
C ALA A 129 -28.28 19.32 -1.10
N ASN A 130 -28.71 18.95 0.11
CA ASN A 130 -29.54 17.77 0.43
C ASN A 130 -28.89 16.37 0.26
N ILE A 131 -27.57 16.23 0.40
CA ILE A 131 -26.92 14.92 0.55
C ILE A 131 -26.84 14.55 2.05
N SER A 132 -27.23 13.33 2.40
CA SER A 132 -27.16 12.86 3.79
C SER A 132 -25.72 12.60 4.26
N ASP A 133 -25.45 12.85 5.54
CA ASP A 133 -24.15 12.55 6.17
C ASP A 133 -23.75 11.07 6.00
N GLN A 134 -24.73 10.16 6.03
CA GLN A 134 -24.51 8.74 5.80
C GLN A 134 -23.97 8.45 4.39
N CYS A 135 -24.46 9.17 3.36
CA CYS A 135 -23.97 9.04 1.99
C CYS A 135 -22.53 9.57 1.87
N ILE A 136 -22.28 10.73 2.49
CA ILE A 136 -20.96 11.37 2.54
C ILE A 136 -19.92 10.45 3.22
N ASP A 137 -20.27 9.87 4.37
CA ASP A 137 -19.38 8.97 5.09
C ASP A 137 -19.16 7.67 4.32
N LYS A 138 -20.18 7.16 3.63
CA LYS A 138 -20.01 5.97 2.79
C LYS A 138 -19.04 6.22 1.65
N VAL A 139 -19.15 7.35 0.93
CA VAL A 139 -18.23 7.64 -0.19
C VAL A 139 -16.80 7.86 0.29
N LYS A 140 -16.59 8.56 1.42
CA LYS A 140 -15.27 8.74 2.03
C LYS A 140 -14.63 7.39 2.36
N LYS A 141 -15.37 6.48 3.00
CA LYS A 141 -14.89 5.14 3.34
C LYS A 141 -14.57 4.30 2.12
N ILE A 142 -15.33 4.42 1.03
CA ILE A 142 -15.03 3.75 -0.25
C ILE A 142 -13.67 4.24 -0.76
N TYR A 143 -13.46 5.54 -0.91
CA TYR A 143 -12.19 6.07 -1.42
C TYR A 143 -11.00 5.76 -0.51
N GLN A 144 -11.17 5.84 0.82
CA GLN A 144 -10.12 5.43 1.76
C GLN A 144 -9.70 3.96 1.57
N ARG A 145 -10.66 3.04 1.37
CA ARG A 145 -10.37 1.62 1.09
C ARG A 145 -9.65 1.40 -0.23
N LEU A 146 -9.84 2.28 -1.21
CA LEU A 146 -9.08 2.28 -2.47
C LEU A 146 -7.67 2.87 -2.30
N GLY A 147 -7.28 3.30 -1.10
CA GLY A 147 -6.02 4.01 -0.86
C GLY A 147 -6.03 5.46 -1.35
N MET A 148 -7.22 6.04 -1.53
CA MET A 148 -7.39 7.43 -1.91
C MET A 148 -7.59 8.32 -0.67
N ALA A 149 -7.24 9.58 -0.83
CA ALA A 149 -7.44 10.69 0.06
C ALA A 149 -8.70 11.46 -0.36
N PRO A 150 -9.88 11.14 0.19
CA PRO A 150 -11.06 11.98 0.00
C PRO A 150 -10.84 13.31 0.72
N VAL A 151 -10.92 14.41 -0.04
CA VAL A 151 -10.85 15.79 0.44
C VAL A 151 -12.20 16.44 0.20
N TRP A 152 -12.78 17.10 1.19
CA TRP A 152 -14.07 17.78 1.05
C TRP A 152 -14.06 19.16 1.66
N ARG A 153 -14.98 20.02 1.23
CA ARG A 153 -15.18 21.34 1.82
C ARG A 153 -16.37 21.36 2.78
N GLN A 154 -16.21 22.06 3.89
CA GLN A 154 -17.28 22.42 4.81
C GLN A 154 -18.01 23.68 4.32
N PRO A 155 -19.21 23.99 4.87
CA PRO A 155 -19.96 25.20 4.51
C PRO A 155 -19.20 26.51 4.74
N ASP A 156 -18.24 26.52 5.66
CA ASP A 156 -17.34 27.65 5.93
C ASP A 156 -16.21 27.80 4.90
N GLY A 157 -16.16 26.92 3.90
CA GLY A 157 -15.16 26.91 2.82
C GLY A 157 -13.87 26.16 3.17
N THR A 158 -13.68 25.74 4.43
CA THR A 158 -12.48 25.00 4.85
C THR A 158 -12.47 23.60 4.25
N ALA A 159 -11.30 23.17 3.78
CA ALA A 159 -11.12 21.84 3.21
C ALA A 159 -10.61 20.88 4.27
N HIS A 160 -11.07 19.64 4.26
CA HIS A 160 -10.72 18.61 5.24
C HIS A 160 -10.44 17.30 4.52
N ALA A 161 -9.57 16.47 5.09
CA ALA A 161 -9.34 15.11 4.64
C ALA A 161 -9.44 14.10 5.78
N ALA A 162 -9.82 12.89 5.44
CA ALA A 162 -10.10 11.86 6.43
C ALA A 162 -8.83 11.34 7.15
N PHE A 163 -7.64 11.59 6.61
CA PHE A 163 -6.35 11.24 7.20
C PHE A 163 -5.69 12.41 7.96
N ALA A 164 -6.34 13.58 8.02
CA ALA A 164 -5.79 14.80 8.62
C ALA A 164 -6.26 15.02 10.07
N ASP A 165 -6.79 14.00 10.75
CA ASP A 165 -7.23 14.03 12.15
C ASP A 165 -8.15 15.22 12.50
N GLY A 166 -8.96 15.68 11.53
CA GLY A 166 -9.89 16.80 11.68
C GLY A 166 -9.28 18.20 11.50
N ALA A 167 -7.98 18.31 11.20
CA ALA A 167 -7.35 19.57 10.86
C ALA A 167 -7.74 20.02 9.44
N PRO A 168 -8.00 21.33 9.22
CA PRO A 168 -8.24 21.86 7.90
C PRO A 168 -6.97 21.79 7.05
N MET A 169 -7.13 21.54 5.76
CA MET A 169 -6.08 21.50 4.76
C MET A 169 -6.00 22.83 4.00
N THR A 170 -4.77 23.28 3.78
CA THR A 170 -4.44 24.36 2.85
C THR A 170 -4.55 23.91 1.41
N GLY A 171 -4.71 24.85 0.47
CA GLY A 171 -4.70 24.54 -0.96
C GLY A 171 -3.41 23.88 -1.44
N ALA A 172 -2.26 24.25 -0.84
CA ALA A 172 -0.97 23.64 -1.14
C ALA A 172 -0.90 22.16 -0.70
N GLU A 173 -1.41 21.84 0.49
CA GLU A 173 -1.47 20.45 0.97
C GLU A 173 -2.39 19.59 0.12
N ILE A 174 -3.51 20.13 -0.34
CA ILE A 174 -4.42 19.43 -1.27
C ILE A 174 -3.72 19.19 -2.62
N ALA A 175 -3.06 20.20 -3.17
CA ALA A 175 -2.32 20.07 -4.43
C ALA A 175 -1.21 19.01 -4.31
N ALA A 176 -0.54 18.91 -3.16
CA ALA A 176 0.49 17.92 -2.89
C ALA A 176 -0.01 16.46 -2.87
N LEU A 177 -1.32 16.22 -2.89
CA LEU A 177 -1.92 14.87 -3.03
C LEU A 177 -2.11 14.42 -4.48
N GLY A 178 -1.96 15.32 -5.46
CA GLY A 178 -2.24 15.02 -6.86
C GLY A 178 -1.45 15.90 -7.81
N PRO A 179 -1.97 17.08 -8.20
CA PRO A 179 -1.32 17.96 -9.18
C PRO A 179 0.14 18.32 -8.85
N GLY A 180 0.48 18.50 -7.57
CA GLY A 180 1.85 18.79 -7.13
C GLY A 180 2.81 17.61 -7.32
N LEU A 181 2.36 16.38 -7.06
CA LEU A 181 3.15 15.16 -7.34
C LEU A 181 3.32 14.97 -8.85
N LEU A 182 2.26 15.21 -9.62
CA LEU A 182 2.33 15.14 -11.08
C LEU A 182 3.28 16.20 -11.64
N ALA A 183 3.22 17.44 -11.13
CA ALA A 183 4.11 18.51 -11.53
C ALA A 183 5.58 18.20 -11.22
N ALA A 184 5.86 17.51 -10.09
CA ALA A 184 7.20 17.06 -9.73
C ALA A 184 7.78 16.04 -10.73
N CYS A 185 6.93 15.31 -11.47
CA CYS A 185 7.38 14.44 -12.56
C CYS A 185 7.76 15.20 -13.83
N GLY A 186 7.38 16.47 -13.98
CA GLY A 186 7.66 17.25 -15.20
C GLY A 186 7.13 16.58 -16.47
N GLY A 187 7.91 16.65 -17.56
CA GLY A 187 7.56 16.08 -18.87
C GLY A 187 7.66 14.54 -18.97
N LEU A 188 7.87 13.82 -17.86
CA LEU A 188 7.89 12.36 -17.88
C LEU A 188 6.52 11.80 -18.27
N THR A 189 6.53 10.71 -19.03
CA THR A 189 5.31 10.01 -19.45
C THR A 189 5.43 8.52 -19.20
N GLY A 190 4.37 7.75 -19.47
CA GLY A 190 4.49 6.30 -19.49
C GLY A 190 4.98 5.68 -18.16
N ALA A 191 5.73 4.59 -18.29
CA ALA A 191 6.33 3.87 -17.17
C ALA A 191 7.27 4.74 -16.32
N GLU A 192 7.97 5.71 -16.93
CA GLU A 192 8.92 6.58 -16.21
C GLU A 192 8.19 7.47 -15.20
N ARG A 193 7.11 8.12 -15.63
CA ARG A 193 6.25 8.93 -14.75
C ARG A 193 5.67 8.09 -13.62
N ASP A 194 5.13 6.92 -13.94
CA ASP A 194 4.47 6.07 -12.96
C ASP A 194 5.48 5.54 -11.92
N GLY A 195 6.69 5.16 -12.34
CA GLY A 195 7.77 4.80 -11.45
C GLY A 195 8.23 5.94 -10.54
N ALA A 196 8.32 7.17 -11.07
CA ALA A 196 8.64 8.36 -10.29
C ALA A 196 7.55 8.65 -9.24
N LEU A 197 6.27 8.56 -9.62
CA LEU A 197 5.14 8.73 -8.70
C LEU A 197 5.18 7.68 -7.58
N VAL A 198 5.40 6.40 -7.91
CA VAL A 198 5.53 5.34 -6.91
C VAL A 198 6.70 5.62 -5.96
N GLY A 199 7.86 6.04 -6.47
CA GLY A 199 9.03 6.38 -5.65
C GLY A 199 8.73 7.53 -4.66
N MET A 200 8.12 8.61 -5.13
CA MET A 200 7.74 9.75 -4.27
C MET A 200 6.70 9.35 -3.23
N LEU A 201 5.65 8.64 -3.64
CA LEU A 201 4.59 8.19 -2.73
C LEU A 201 5.12 7.22 -1.66
N ARG A 202 6.05 6.33 -2.01
CA ARG A 202 6.70 5.43 -1.05
C ARG A 202 7.56 6.17 -0.04
N SER A 203 8.34 7.16 -0.48
CA SER A 203 9.13 8.01 0.41
C SER A 203 8.25 8.77 1.42
N LEU A 204 7.11 9.30 0.98
CA LEU A 204 6.13 9.94 1.86
C LEU A 204 5.48 8.96 2.84
N LYS A 205 5.16 7.75 2.37
CA LYS A 205 4.53 6.68 3.14
C LYS A 205 5.44 6.16 4.25
N GLU A 206 6.73 5.93 3.97
CA GLU A 206 7.73 5.46 4.93
C GLU A 206 7.84 6.35 6.18
N ARG A 207 7.54 7.64 6.05
CA ARG A 207 7.63 8.64 7.13
C ARG A 207 6.27 9.10 7.66
N ASP A 208 5.18 8.50 7.18
CA ASP A 208 3.80 8.87 7.52
C ASP A 208 3.50 10.37 7.28
N LEU A 209 3.88 10.87 6.10
CA LEU A 209 3.76 12.29 5.72
C LEU A 209 2.77 12.49 4.56
N GLY A 210 1.95 13.54 4.61
CA GLY A 210 1.10 13.98 3.50
C GLY A 210 0.29 12.84 2.87
N ALA A 211 0.45 12.64 1.55
CA ALA A 211 -0.17 11.54 0.80
C ALA A 211 0.15 10.13 1.37
N GLY A 212 1.31 9.97 1.99
CA GLY A 212 1.74 8.74 2.67
C GLY A 212 0.81 8.32 3.82
N ARG A 213 0.24 9.28 4.56
CA ARG A 213 -0.72 9.00 5.64
C ARG A 213 -1.99 8.33 5.12
N ALA A 214 -2.48 8.78 3.96
CA ALA A 214 -3.65 8.17 3.32
C ALA A 214 -3.37 6.71 2.91
N LEU A 215 -2.17 6.44 2.39
CA LEU A 215 -1.74 5.09 2.03
C LEU A 215 -1.56 4.20 3.28
N ASN A 216 -0.93 4.71 4.34
CA ASN A 216 -0.78 4.01 5.62
C ASN A 216 -2.13 3.67 6.27
N ALA A 217 -3.07 4.61 6.27
CA ALA A 217 -4.42 4.38 6.78
C ALA A 217 -5.13 3.24 6.01
N ALA A 218 -4.98 3.20 4.68
CA ALA A 218 -5.55 2.14 3.85
C ALA A 218 -4.90 0.78 4.13
N ASP A 219 -3.57 0.72 4.25
CA ASP A 219 -2.86 -0.52 4.57
C ASP A 219 -3.20 -1.03 5.98
N ALA A 220 -3.30 -0.14 6.97
CA ALA A 220 -3.74 -0.50 8.32
C ALA A 220 -5.14 -1.12 8.31
N GLN A 221 -6.06 -0.59 7.48
CA GLN A 221 -7.39 -1.17 7.31
C GLN A 221 -7.34 -2.56 6.64
N ARG A 222 -6.48 -2.75 5.63
CA ARG A 222 -6.27 -4.06 4.98
C ARG A 222 -5.68 -5.09 5.93
N HIS A 223 -4.65 -4.73 6.67
CA HIS A 223 -4.00 -5.62 7.63
C HIS A 223 -4.98 -6.12 8.71
N ARG A 224 -5.87 -5.25 9.21
CA ARG A 224 -6.93 -5.66 10.15
C ARG A 224 -7.94 -6.65 9.55
N ALA A 225 -8.11 -6.65 8.23
CA ALA A 225 -9.05 -7.52 7.52
C ALA A 225 -8.43 -8.85 7.05
N ALA A 226 -7.10 -8.96 7.01
CA ALA A 226 -6.39 -10.17 6.61
C ALA A 226 -6.38 -11.20 7.76
N THR A 227 -6.79 -12.44 7.47
CA THR A 227 -6.99 -13.50 8.48
C THR A 227 -6.06 -14.71 8.34
N ALA A 228 -5.18 -14.74 7.32
CA ALA A 228 -4.34 -15.90 7.01
C ALA A 228 -2.85 -15.63 7.30
N ASP A 229 -2.28 -16.40 8.23
CA ASP A 229 -0.84 -16.50 8.48
C ASP A 229 -0.29 -17.67 7.67
N ASP A 230 0.53 -17.40 6.66
CA ASP A 230 1.25 -18.42 5.88
C ASP A 230 2.71 -18.59 6.34
N GLY A 231 3.07 -18.03 7.50
CA GLY A 231 4.40 -18.13 8.09
C GLY A 231 5.44 -17.16 7.51
N ALA A 232 5.12 -16.41 6.44
CA ALA A 232 5.99 -15.34 5.96
C ALA A 232 5.89 -14.12 6.89
N LEU A 233 7.03 -13.63 7.41
CA LEU A 233 7.05 -12.47 8.31
C LEU A 233 6.79 -11.16 7.57
N VAL A 234 7.30 -11.07 6.32
CA VAL A 234 7.07 -9.92 5.45
C VAL A 234 6.79 -10.39 4.02
N ARG A 235 6.01 -9.58 3.32
CA ARG A 235 5.84 -9.63 1.86
C ARG A 235 6.25 -8.29 1.30
N LEU A 236 7.28 -8.28 0.47
CA LEU A 236 7.82 -7.07 -0.14
C LEU A 236 7.63 -7.15 -1.64
N GLN A 237 7.56 -5.98 -2.28
CA GLN A 237 7.63 -5.88 -3.74
C GLN A 237 8.83 -5.02 -4.11
N VAL A 238 9.62 -5.48 -5.09
CA VAL A 238 10.79 -4.72 -5.55
C VAL A 238 10.34 -3.41 -6.20
N LEU A 239 10.73 -2.29 -5.60
CA LEU A 239 10.31 -0.95 -6.00
C LEU A 239 11.23 -0.37 -7.09
N PRO A 240 10.77 0.64 -7.84
CA PRO A 240 11.58 1.33 -8.86
C PRO A 240 12.87 1.92 -8.29
N SER A 241 12.79 2.51 -7.10
CA SER A 241 13.93 3.08 -6.39
C SER A 241 14.94 2.05 -5.87
N TRP A 242 14.69 0.75 -6.10
CA TRP A 242 15.59 -0.32 -5.72
C TRP A 242 16.39 -0.85 -6.90
N ILE A 243 16.00 -0.49 -8.12
CA ILE A 243 16.61 -0.98 -9.34
C ILE A 243 17.82 -0.13 -9.70
N ASP A 244 18.92 -0.79 -10.04
CA ASP A 244 20.15 -0.17 -10.52
C ASP A 244 20.13 0.05 -12.06
N TYR A 245 21.22 0.60 -12.59
CA TYR A 245 21.37 0.82 -14.03
C TYR A 245 21.44 -0.48 -14.85
N ASN A 246 21.62 -1.65 -14.21
CA ASN A 246 21.61 -2.96 -14.85
C ASN A 246 20.20 -3.58 -14.94
N GLY A 247 19.18 -2.91 -14.37
CA GLY A 247 17.81 -3.41 -14.36
C GLY A 247 17.52 -4.46 -13.29
N HIS A 248 18.42 -4.62 -12.31
CA HIS A 248 18.25 -5.52 -11.17
C HIS A 248 18.25 -4.76 -9.85
N MET A 249 17.70 -5.38 -8.81
CA MET A 249 17.75 -4.82 -7.47
C MET A 249 19.21 -4.64 -7.04
N THR A 250 19.59 -3.43 -6.63
CA THR A 250 20.93 -3.15 -6.13
C THR A 250 21.22 -3.93 -4.84
N GLU A 251 22.49 -4.25 -4.58
CA GLU A 251 22.91 -5.12 -3.47
C GLU A 251 22.33 -4.68 -2.12
N SER A 252 22.28 -3.37 -1.86
CA SER A 252 22.00 -2.82 -0.53
C SER A 252 20.53 -2.91 -0.21
N ARG A 253 19.71 -3.02 -1.26
CA ARG A 253 18.28 -3.23 -1.11
C ARG A 253 17.94 -4.64 -0.65
N TYR A 254 18.81 -5.63 -0.89
CA TYR A 254 18.63 -6.95 -0.27
C TYR A 254 18.85 -6.88 1.24
N LEU A 255 19.86 -6.12 1.69
CA LEU A 255 20.06 -5.87 3.12
C LEU A 255 18.85 -5.15 3.72
N TYR A 256 18.34 -4.10 3.04
CA TYR A 256 17.12 -3.42 3.46
C TYR A 256 15.93 -4.39 3.61
N ALA A 257 15.66 -5.23 2.60
CA ALA A 257 14.59 -6.22 2.65
C ALA A 257 14.76 -7.25 3.79
N CYS A 258 16.00 -7.66 4.07
CA CYS A 258 16.30 -8.50 5.23
C CYS A 258 16.07 -7.75 6.55
N SER A 259 16.44 -6.46 6.64
CA SER A 259 16.19 -5.63 7.82
C SER A 259 14.69 -5.46 8.09
N GLU A 260 13.86 -5.22 7.06
CA GLU A 260 12.39 -5.19 7.21
C GLU A 260 11.84 -6.53 7.75
N THR A 261 12.44 -7.65 7.30
CA THR A 261 12.08 -8.99 7.80
C THR A 261 12.47 -9.17 9.27
N THR A 262 13.65 -8.69 9.65
CA THR A 262 14.14 -8.66 11.04
C THR A 262 13.25 -7.77 11.91
N ASP A 263 12.87 -6.58 11.46
CA ASP A 263 12.02 -5.65 12.20
C ASP A 263 10.60 -6.20 12.40
N ALA A 264 10.06 -6.92 11.42
CA ALA A 264 8.81 -7.66 11.59
C ALA A 264 8.92 -8.74 12.67
N PHE A 265 10.04 -9.45 12.74
CA PHE A 265 10.32 -10.40 13.82
C PHE A 265 10.44 -9.70 15.18
N LEU A 266 11.17 -8.58 15.26
CA LEU A 266 11.33 -7.78 16.49
C LEU A 266 9.97 -7.28 16.99
N ARG A 267 9.11 -6.75 16.11
CA ARG A 267 7.73 -6.39 16.44
C ARG A 267 6.94 -7.58 16.99
N ARG A 268 7.05 -8.77 16.38
CA ARG A 268 6.38 -9.99 16.83
C ARG A 268 6.76 -10.40 18.25
N ILE A 269 8.03 -10.23 18.65
CA ILE A 269 8.49 -10.50 20.01
C ILE A 269 8.29 -9.33 20.98
N GLY A 270 7.59 -8.27 20.57
CA GLY A 270 7.29 -7.12 21.42
C GLY A 270 8.34 -6.01 21.43
N ALA A 271 9.40 -6.12 20.63
CA ALA A 271 10.43 -5.09 20.45
C ALA A 271 10.09 -4.17 19.25
N GLY A 272 8.86 -3.64 19.22
CA GLY A 272 8.37 -2.72 18.18
C GLY A 272 8.57 -1.24 18.52
N LEU A 273 7.92 -0.33 17.77
CA LEU A 273 8.06 1.12 17.96
C LEU A 273 7.69 1.58 19.38
N ASP A 274 6.63 1.02 19.97
CA ASP A 274 6.25 1.31 21.36
C ASP A 274 7.35 0.93 22.36
N TYR A 275 8.08 -0.15 22.08
CA TYR A 275 9.22 -0.58 22.87
C TYR A 275 10.41 0.37 22.71
N VAL A 276 10.72 0.75 21.47
CA VAL A 276 11.77 1.73 21.16
C VAL A 276 11.50 3.07 21.86
N ALA A 277 10.24 3.50 21.92
CA ALA A 277 9.85 4.71 22.63
C ALA A 277 10.16 4.67 24.15
N THR A 278 10.30 3.47 24.74
CA THR A 278 10.74 3.33 26.15
C THR A 278 12.24 3.57 26.35
N GLY A 279 13.01 3.74 25.27
CA GLY A 279 14.45 4.00 25.30
C GLY A 279 15.33 2.77 25.13
N PHE A 280 14.76 1.64 24.68
CA PHE A 280 15.46 0.37 24.49
C PHE A 280 15.24 -0.18 23.07
N SER A 281 16.27 -0.77 22.46
CA SER A 281 16.18 -1.28 21.09
C SER A 281 17.17 -2.43 20.85
N TYR A 282 17.06 -3.10 19.70
CA TYR A 282 18.08 -4.03 19.20
C TYR A 282 18.87 -3.36 18.06
N TYR A 283 20.20 -3.34 18.18
CA TYR A 283 21.10 -2.83 17.16
C TYR A 283 21.83 -3.96 16.43
N SER A 284 21.98 -3.82 15.12
CA SER A 284 22.84 -4.65 14.29
C SER A 284 24.29 -4.44 14.65
N ALA A 285 24.93 -5.45 15.24
CA ALA A 285 26.36 -5.44 15.52
C ALA A 285 27.18 -5.95 14.33
N GLU A 286 26.71 -7.01 13.68
CA GLU A 286 27.38 -7.61 12.52
C GLU A 286 26.36 -8.24 11.57
N THR A 287 26.66 -8.19 10.28
CA THR A 287 25.86 -8.84 9.22
C THR A 287 26.76 -9.52 8.21
N HIS A 288 26.32 -10.66 7.69
CA HIS A 288 26.90 -11.34 6.55
C HIS A 288 25.78 -11.68 5.55
N ILE A 289 25.82 -11.02 4.39
CA ILE A 289 24.81 -11.17 3.33
C ILE A 289 25.37 -11.99 2.16
N ARG A 290 24.53 -12.85 1.58
CA ARG A 290 24.82 -13.58 0.35
C ARG A 290 23.74 -13.25 -0.68
N HIS A 291 24.17 -12.79 -1.86
CA HIS A 291 23.30 -12.59 -3.02
C HIS A 291 23.32 -13.85 -3.88
N LEU A 292 22.19 -14.56 -3.93
CA LEU A 292 22.08 -15.90 -4.52
C LEU A 292 21.26 -15.92 -5.82
N GLY A 293 20.49 -14.87 -6.09
CA GLY A 293 19.74 -14.69 -7.32
C GLY A 293 19.33 -13.24 -7.54
N GLU A 294 19.24 -12.84 -8.80
CA GLU A 294 18.81 -11.50 -9.20
C GLU A 294 17.30 -11.35 -9.08
N THR A 295 16.83 -10.20 -8.62
CA THR A 295 15.43 -9.77 -8.60
C THR A 295 15.23 -8.52 -9.46
N ARG A 296 14.04 -8.40 -10.05
CA ARG A 296 13.65 -7.34 -10.99
C ARG A 296 12.50 -6.51 -10.45
N LEU A 297 12.26 -5.37 -11.10
CA LEU A 297 11.14 -4.50 -10.77
C LEU A 297 9.82 -5.30 -10.67
N GLY A 298 9.11 -5.12 -9.57
CA GLY A 298 7.81 -5.76 -9.35
C GLY A 298 7.86 -7.20 -8.85
N ASP A 299 9.04 -7.83 -8.77
CA ASP A 299 9.19 -9.15 -8.14
C ASP A 299 8.65 -9.12 -6.70
N ARG A 300 7.93 -10.17 -6.33
CA ARG A 300 7.42 -10.36 -4.97
C ARG A 300 8.40 -11.16 -4.14
N LEU A 301 8.80 -10.61 -3.01
CA LEU A 301 9.73 -11.23 -2.07
C LEU A 301 9.00 -11.62 -0.79
N THR A 302 9.38 -12.76 -0.23
CA THR A 302 8.97 -13.18 1.12
C THR A 302 10.20 -13.34 2.00
N GLY A 303 10.07 -12.94 3.26
CA GLY A 303 11.14 -13.02 4.25
C GLY A 303 10.76 -13.93 5.42
N SER A 304 11.70 -14.77 5.84
CA SER A 304 11.57 -15.63 7.02
C SER A 304 12.80 -15.52 7.92
N VAL A 305 12.61 -15.67 9.24
CA VAL A 305 13.67 -15.65 10.25
C VAL A 305 13.77 -17.03 10.92
N GLN A 306 14.99 -17.54 11.05
CA GLN A 306 15.35 -18.56 12.03
C GLN A 306 16.24 -17.95 13.11
N VAL A 307 15.92 -18.25 14.37
CA VAL A 307 16.72 -17.83 15.53
C VAL A 307 17.79 -18.89 15.76
N LEU A 308 19.06 -18.53 15.56
CA LEU A 308 20.19 -19.44 15.74
C LEU A 308 20.67 -19.47 17.20
N MET A 309 20.57 -18.35 17.89
CA MET A 309 20.88 -18.21 19.31
C MET A 309 20.17 -16.98 19.88
N ALA A 310 19.69 -17.08 21.12
CA ALA A 310 19.27 -15.94 21.91
C ALA A 310 19.76 -16.09 23.35
N ASP A 311 20.16 -14.97 23.96
CA ASP A 311 20.39 -14.89 25.39
C ASP A 311 19.78 -13.59 25.96
N ALA A 312 20.16 -13.23 27.18
CA ALA A 312 19.62 -12.06 27.87
C ALA A 312 19.75 -10.76 27.05
N LYS A 313 20.77 -10.61 26.18
CA LYS A 313 21.01 -9.35 25.44
C LYS A 313 21.43 -9.53 23.98
N ARG A 314 21.67 -10.76 23.51
CA ARG A 314 22.11 -11.06 22.14
C ARG A 314 21.05 -11.87 21.41
N LEU A 315 20.93 -11.60 20.12
CA LEU A 315 20.04 -12.33 19.23
C LEU A 315 20.77 -12.59 17.90
N HIS A 316 21.01 -13.86 17.60
CA HIS A 316 21.65 -14.31 16.36
C HIS A 316 20.58 -14.85 15.42
N LEU A 317 20.37 -14.14 14.31
CA LEU A 317 19.33 -14.44 13.33
C LEU A 317 19.93 -14.93 12.02
N PHE A 318 19.15 -15.76 11.33
CA PHE A 318 19.33 -16.08 9.93
C PHE A 318 18.06 -15.73 9.15
N VAL A 319 18.15 -14.77 8.26
CA VAL A 319 17.07 -14.32 7.38
C VAL A 319 17.22 -14.98 6.01
N THR A 320 16.12 -15.47 5.46
CA THR A 320 16.05 -15.98 4.08
C THR A 320 15.04 -15.15 3.30
N LEU A 321 15.49 -14.57 2.18
CA LEU A 321 14.63 -13.90 1.21
C LEU A 321 14.36 -14.81 0.02
N ARG A 322 13.09 -14.92 -0.35
CA ARG A 322 12.63 -15.76 -1.46
C ARG A 322 11.79 -15.01 -2.48
N ARG A 323 11.98 -15.35 -3.76
CA ARG A 323 11.04 -15.03 -4.84
C ARG A 323 10.39 -16.34 -5.30
N GLY A 324 9.11 -16.52 -4.98
CA GLY A 324 8.48 -17.84 -5.07
C GLY A 324 9.27 -18.86 -4.25
N ASP A 325 9.65 -19.98 -4.86
CA ASP A 325 10.43 -21.03 -4.20
C ASP A 325 11.95 -20.80 -4.26
N GLN A 326 12.42 -19.79 -4.99
CA GLN A 326 13.85 -19.51 -5.15
C GLN A 326 14.38 -18.64 -4.00
N VAL A 327 15.47 -19.06 -3.35
CA VAL A 327 16.22 -18.19 -2.44
C VAL A 327 17.02 -17.19 -3.27
N VAL A 328 16.79 -15.90 -3.04
CA VAL A 328 17.48 -14.81 -3.76
C VAL A 328 18.55 -14.15 -2.90
N ALA A 329 18.38 -14.16 -1.58
CA ALA A 329 19.42 -13.71 -0.65
C ALA A 329 19.26 -14.36 0.73
N THR A 330 20.36 -14.41 1.47
CA THR A 330 20.37 -14.79 2.90
C THR A 330 21.16 -13.77 3.70
N LEU A 331 20.74 -13.48 4.93
CA LEU A 331 21.45 -12.62 5.88
C LEU A 331 21.66 -13.38 7.18
N GLU A 332 22.90 -13.54 7.62
CA GLU A 332 23.21 -13.90 8.99
C GLU A 332 23.55 -12.63 9.77
N GLN A 333 22.96 -12.45 10.94
CA GLN A 333 23.05 -11.18 11.67
C GLN A 333 23.13 -11.38 13.18
N MET A 334 23.99 -10.62 13.83
CA MET A 334 24.05 -10.50 15.28
C MET A 334 23.42 -9.17 15.71
N LEU A 335 22.41 -9.25 16.57
CA LEU A 335 21.73 -8.12 17.19
C LEU A 335 22.11 -8.03 18.68
N LEU A 336 22.29 -6.81 19.17
CA LEU A 336 22.52 -6.49 20.58
C LEU A 336 21.37 -5.63 21.12
N HIS A 337 20.78 -6.06 22.23
CA HIS A 337 19.84 -5.23 22.97
C HIS A 337 20.59 -4.10 23.68
N VAL A 338 20.12 -2.86 23.51
CA VAL A 338 20.78 -1.65 23.99
C VAL A 338 19.84 -0.76 24.80
N ASP A 339 20.41 -0.13 25.83
CA ASP A 339 19.84 1.06 26.48
C ASP A 339 20.34 2.27 25.69
N MET A 340 19.41 2.97 25.04
CA MET A 340 19.74 4.09 24.15
C MET A 340 20.22 5.32 24.92
N ARG A 341 19.82 5.48 26.19
CA ARG A 341 20.26 6.59 27.04
C ARG A 341 21.66 6.34 27.57
N ALA A 342 21.94 5.10 27.99
CA ALA A 342 23.25 4.70 28.46
C ALA A 342 24.24 4.34 27.33
N ASN A 343 23.76 4.27 26.08
CA ASN A 343 24.50 3.89 24.88
C ASN A 343 25.33 2.60 25.07
N ARG A 344 24.72 1.57 25.68
CA ARG A 344 25.41 0.31 26.01
C ARG A 344 24.46 -0.88 25.91
N ALA A 345 25.05 -2.05 25.67
CA ALA A 345 24.30 -3.30 25.67
C ALA A 345 23.78 -3.64 27.07
N CYS A 346 22.52 -4.06 27.17
CA CYS A 346 21.86 -4.43 28.43
C CYS A 346 20.91 -5.61 28.20
N PRO A 347 20.51 -6.36 29.25
CA PRO A 347 19.47 -7.36 29.12
C PRO A 347 18.17 -6.77 28.54
N ALA A 348 17.52 -7.51 27.64
CA ALA A 348 16.20 -7.18 27.13
C ALA A 348 15.15 -7.26 28.23
N HIS A 349 14.05 -6.52 28.07
CA HIS A 349 12.96 -6.55 29.04
C HIS A 349 12.40 -7.98 29.21
N PRO A 350 11.98 -8.36 30.43
CA PRO A 350 11.42 -9.70 30.69
C PRO A 350 10.29 -10.09 29.73
N ASP A 351 9.42 -9.15 29.35
CA ASP A 351 8.31 -9.42 28.44
C ASP A 351 8.76 -9.76 27.01
N VAL A 352 9.85 -9.15 26.54
CA VAL A 352 10.45 -9.46 25.23
C VAL A 352 11.11 -10.83 25.30
N LEU A 353 11.88 -11.11 26.36
CA LEU A 353 12.52 -12.41 26.56
C LEU A 353 11.50 -13.55 26.71
N ALA A 354 10.37 -13.30 27.38
CA ALA A 354 9.30 -14.28 27.53
C ALA A 354 8.68 -14.70 26.18
N ARG A 355 8.70 -13.82 25.17
CA ARG A 355 8.26 -14.12 23.80
C ARG A 355 9.37 -14.70 22.93
N LEU A 356 10.61 -14.22 23.11
CA LEU A 356 11.77 -14.63 22.31
C LEU A 356 12.28 -16.04 22.66
N MET A 357 12.43 -16.35 23.95
CA MET A 357 13.08 -17.59 24.39
C MET A 357 12.34 -18.86 23.95
N PRO A 358 10.99 -18.93 23.99
CA PRO A 358 10.27 -20.09 23.44
C PRO A 358 10.52 -20.31 21.95
N ILE A 359 10.61 -19.23 21.16
CA ILE A 359 10.93 -19.31 19.73
C ILE A 359 12.36 -19.83 19.53
N SER A 360 13.31 -19.30 20.30
CA SER A 360 14.71 -19.76 20.23
C SER A 360 14.84 -21.24 20.59
N GLU A 361 14.11 -21.72 21.61
CA GLU A 361 14.12 -23.13 22.00
C GLU A 361 13.53 -24.02 20.90
N ALA A 362 12.37 -23.64 20.34
CA ALA A 362 11.75 -24.38 19.25
C ALA A 362 12.65 -24.46 18.00
N HIS A 363 13.36 -23.37 17.69
CA HIS A 363 14.25 -23.31 16.52
C HIS A 363 15.53 -24.15 16.67
N LYS A 364 15.91 -24.63 17.87
CA LYS A 364 17.02 -25.57 18.05
C LYS A 364 16.79 -26.92 17.38
N ALA A 365 15.52 -27.32 17.22
CA ALA A 365 15.16 -28.57 16.56
C ALA A 365 15.19 -28.47 15.03
N LEU A 366 15.29 -27.26 14.47
CA LEU A 366 15.34 -27.05 13.03
C LEU A 366 16.76 -27.32 12.49
N PRO A 367 16.89 -27.82 11.25
CA PRO A 367 18.19 -27.90 10.59
C PRO A 367 18.88 -26.53 10.57
N ARG A 368 20.21 -26.52 10.69
CA ARG A 368 20.99 -25.28 10.53
C ARG A 368 20.84 -24.78 9.08
N PRO A 369 20.49 -23.50 8.85
CA PRO A 369 20.30 -22.98 7.50
C PRO A 369 21.52 -23.12 6.61
N ALA A 370 21.27 -23.42 5.33
CA ALA A 370 22.32 -23.40 4.32
C ALA A 370 22.89 -21.98 4.16
N GLY A 371 24.16 -21.81 4.52
CA GLY A 371 24.86 -20.52 4.47
C GLY A 371 25.22 -19.94 5.83
N ALA A 372 24.66 -20.44 6.93
CA ALA A 372 25.01 -19.99 8.27
C ALA A 372 26.47 -20.36 8.61
N GLY A 373 27.25 -19.37 9.05
CA GLY A 373 28.67 -19.47 9.35
C GLY A 373 29.58 -19.40 8.12
N ARG A 374 29.06 -19.12 6.93
CA ARG A 374 29.89 -18.92 5.73
C ARG A 374 30.65 -17.60 5.82
N ARG A 375 31.80 -17.55 5.15
CA ARG A 375 32.65 -16.36 5.02
C ARG A 375 33.05 -16.14 3.56
N VAL A 376 33.43 -14.91 3.25
CA VAL A 376 34.01 -14.57 1.94
C VAL A 376 35.26 -15.43 1.71
N GLY A 377 35.31 -16.09 0.55
CA GLY A 377 36.39 -17.02 0.20
C GLY A 377 36.04 -18.50 0.39
N ASP A 378 34.94 -18.84 1.05
CA ASP A 378 34.45 -20.22 1.07
C ASP A 378 33.97 -20.62 -0.34
N GLY A 379 34.43 -21.78 -0.84
CA GLY A 379 34.02 -22.35 -2.11
C GLY A 379 32.49 -22.48 -2.20
N ARG A 380 31.92 -22.29 -3.41
CA ARG A 380 30.47 -22.22 -3.61
C ARG A 380 29.75 -23.42 -3.01
#